data_AF-A0A7S1GKH7-F1
#
_entry.id   AF-A0A7S1GKH7-F1
#
_cell.length_a   1.000
_cell.length_b   1.000
_cell.length_c   1.000
_cell.angle_alpha   90.00
_cell.angle_beta   90.00
_cell.angle_gamma   90.00
#
_symmetry.space_group_name_H-M   'P 1'
#
loop_
_entity.id
_entity.type
_entity.pdbx_description
1 polymer ?
#
loop_
_entity_poly.entity_id
_entity_poly.type
_entity_poly.pdbx_seq_one_letter_code
_entity_poly.pdbx_strand_id
1 'polypeptide(L)'
;GKAWLLERGYSTSVATVLPPLVVSTLVQCVNMPIVRASITLQDPQSTVPNIVASVRHIYQNHGGIRGLWHGTSAGILKTVPKYCTAVVVKEWMDTSVLPPDDPSSPTYDSDRLWRSAYKSAAAGVAGAALTNPLDVIRNEMFKTNQPIHRTIQSLSQQLGWYRFITRGMGKNIVAVAIPVGCTIFFTDALIQFSTNRQQPQRHQQ
;
A
#
# COMPACT_ATOMS: atom_id res chain seq x y z
N GLY A 1 17.15 5.44 -10.16
CA GLY A 1 16.67 6.05 -8.90
C GLY A 1 17.73 5.98 -7.83
N LYS A 2 17.77 4.88 -7.06
CA LYS A 2 18.74 4.66 -5.97
C LYS A 2 20.21 4.74 -6.43
N ALA A 3 20.59 3.98 -7.48
CA ALA A 3 21.97 3.98 -8.02
C ALA A 3 22.45 5.38 -8.42
N TRP A 4 21.62 6.12 -9.15
CA TRP A 4 21.90 7.51 -9.55
C TRP A 4 22.07 8.48 -8.37
N LEU A 5 21.37 8.27 -7.24
CA LEU A 5 21.56 9.08 -6.02
C LEU A 5 22.86 8.68 -5.28
N LEU A 6 23.19 7.38 -5.25
CA LEU A 6 24.44 6.91 -4.67
C LEU A 6 25.65 7.40 -5.46
N GLU A 7 25.58 7.41 -6.79
CA GLU A 7 26.61 7.95 -7.69
C GLU A 7 26.88 9.45 -7.47
N ARG A 8 25.89 10.19 -6.94
CA ARG A 8 26.01 11.61 -6.59
C ARG A 8 26.45 11.86 -5.13
N GLY A 9 26.80 10.81 -4.39
CA GLY A 9 27.30 10.90 -3.02
C GLY A 9 26.23 11.07 -1.94
N TYR A 10 24.95 10.83 -2.25
CA TYR A 10 23.90 10.82 -1.23
C TYR A 10 23.97 9.56 -0.36
N SER A 11 23.60 9.67 0.92
CA SER A 11 23.62 8.53 1.85
C SER A 11 22.65 7.43 1.43
N THR A 12 22.96 6.17 1.79
CA THR A 12 22.17 4.98 1.44
C THR A 12 20.71 5.12 1.87
N SER A 13 20.45 5.69 3.05
CA SER A 13 19.09 5.91 3.55
C SER A 13 18.30 6.91 2.68
N VAL A 14 18.93 8.01 2.26
CA VAL A 14 18.30 9.00 1.38
C VAL A 14 18.06 8.42 0.00
N ALA A 15 19.05 7.70 -0.56
CA ALA A 15 18.93 7.07 -1.87
C ALA A 15 17.83 6.00 -1.94
N THR A 16 17.58 5.31 -0.83
CA THR A 16 16.53 4.29 -0.69
C THR A 16 15.14 4.92 -0.51
N VAL A 17 15.01 5.98 0.29
CA VAL A 17 13.70 6.55 0.69
C VAL A 17 13.19 7.64 -0.25
N LEU A 18 14.09 8.48 -0.80
CA LEU A 18 13.71 9.66 -1.58
C LEU A 18 12.93 9.32 -2.86
N PRO A 19 13.33 8.34 -3.70
CA PRO A 19 12.59 8.04 -4.91
C PRO A 19 11.16 7.54 -4.64
N PRO A 20 10.93 6.56 -3.74
CA PRO A 20 9.58 6.16 -3.33
C PRO A 20 8.75 7.31 -2.77
N LEU A 21 9.34 8.21 -1.98
CA LEU A 21 8.65 9.37 -1.41
C LEU A 21 8.14 10.32 -2.49
N VAL A 22 8.99 10.70 -3.45
CA VAL A 22 8.61 11.63 -4.53
C VAL A 22 7.53 11.01 -5.41
N VAL A 23 7.74 9.77 -5.86
CA VAL A 23 6.79 9.06 -6.73
C VAL A 23 5.45 8.88 -6.03
N SER A 24 5.45 8.43 -4.77
CA SER A 24 4.21 8.18 -4.04
C SER A 24 3.43 9.47 -3.73
N THR A 25 4.12 10.56 -3.42
CA THR A 25 3.50 11.88 -3.25
C THR A 25 2.82 12.35 -4.53
N LEU A 26 3.52 12.27 -5.67
CA LEU A 26 2.98 12.68 -6.97
C LEU A 26 1.76 11.85 -7.37
N VAL A 27 1.86 10.52 -7.27
CA VAL A 27 0.74 9.60 -7.53
C VAL A 27 -0.45 9.93 -6.62
N GLN A 28 -0.21 10.23 -5.35
CA GLN A 28 -1.26 10.58 -4.40
C GLN A 28 -1.95 11.90 -4.76
N CYS A 29 -1.20 12.91 -5.19
CA CYS A 29 -1.73 14.20 -5.62
C CYS A 29 -2.60 14.08 -6.88
N VAL A 30 -2.18 13.26 -7.85
CA VAL A 30 -2.92 13.02 -9.09
C VAL A 30 -4.20 12.22 -8.82
N ASN A 31 -4.13 11.20 -7.97
CA ASN A 31 -5.26 10.30 -7.71
C ASN A 31 -6.26 10.84 -6.67
N MET A 32 -5.94 11.90 -5.92
CA MET A 32 -6.77 12.36 -4.80
C MET A 32 -8.23 12.70 -5.18
N PRO A 33 -8.51 13.40 -6.30
CA PRO A 33 -9.89 13.73 -6.67
C PRO A 33 -10.77 12.48 -6.86
N ILE A 34 -10.21 11.43 -7.48
CA ILE A 34 -10.90 10.16 -7.71
C ILE A 34 -11.09 9.43 -6.39
N VAL A 35 -10.05 9.35 -5.56
CA VAL A 35 -10.13 8.69 -4.25
C VAL A 35 -11.18 9.35 -3.36
N ARG A 36 -11.24 10.68 -3.33
CA ARG A 36 -12.26 11.42 -2.57
C ARG A 36 -13.66 11.09 -3.10
N ALA A 37 -13.85 11.12 -4.42
CA ALA A 37 -15.14 10.80 -5.04
C ALA A 37 -15.60 9.36 -4.77
N SER A 38 -14.68 8.39 -4.80
CA SER A 38 -14.97 6.99 -4.45
C SER A 38 -15.38 6.84 -2.99
N ILE A 39 -14.69 7.52 -2.06
CA ILE A 39 -15.04 7.47 -0.63
C ILE A 39 -16.42 8.09 -0.38
N THR A 40 -16.72 9.23 -1.03
CA THR A 40 -18.06 9.84 -0.95
C THR A 40 -19.14 8.92 -1.49
N LEU A 41 -18.89 8.21 -2.58
CA LEU A 41 -19.85 7.27 -3.16
C LEU A 41 -20.04 6.00 -2.32
N GLN A 42 -19.02 5.60 -1.56
CA GLN A 42 -19.09 4.48 -0.62
C GLN A 42 -19.78 4.84 0.70
N ASP A 43 -20.03 6.12 0.97
CA ASP A 43 -20.81 6.54 2.14
C ASP A 43 -22.27 6.10 1.97
N PRO A 44 -22.83 5.28 2.88
CA PRO A 44 -24.22 4.83 2.81
C PRO A 44 -25.24 5.97 2.80
N GLN A 45 -24.86 7.17 3.24
CA GLN A 45 -25.74 8.35 3.22
C GLN A 45 -25.62 9.16 1.92
N SER A 46 -24.76 8.76 0.99
CA SER A 46 -24.60 9.48 -0.27
C SER A 46 -25.75 9.20 -1.23
N THR A 47 -26.33 10.25 -1.79
CA THR A 47 -27.40 10.18 -2.80
C THR A 47 -26.86 10.27 -4.23
N VAL A 48 -25.53 10.19 -4.40
CA VAL A 48 -24.85 10.40 -5.68
C VAL A 48 -24.67 9.07 -6.43
N PRO A 49 -25.12 8.98 -7.71
CA PRO A 49 -25.18 7.71 -8.42
C PRO A 49 -23.85 7.28 -9.05
N ASN A 50 -22.90 8.20 -9.28
CA ASN A 50 -21.66 7.90 -9.98
C ASN A 50 -20.51 8.83 -9.57
N ILE A 51 -19.28 8.45 -9.92
CA ILE A 51 -18.05 9.19 -9.57
C ILE A 51 -18.08 10.63 -10.12
N VAL A 52 -18.60 10.83 -11.34
CA VAL A 52 -18.67 12.16 -11.96
C VAL A 52 -19.64 13.08 -11.19
N ALA A 53 -20.78 12.54 -10.76
CA ALA A 53 -21.75 13.21 -9.91
C ALA A 53 -21.16 13.49 -8.52
N SER A 54 -20.39 12.57 -7.93
CA SER A 54 -19.64 12.81 -6.69
C SER A 54 -18.64 13.95 -6.84
N VAL A 55 -17.86 13.98 -7.92
CA VAL A 55 -16.89 15.06 -8.19
C VAL A 55 -17.61 16.40 -8.34
N ARG A 56 -18.71 16.45 -9.11
CA ARG A 56 -19.52 17.67 -9.28
C ARG A 56 -20.13 18.14 -7.95
N HIS A 57 -20.70 17.21 -7.18
CA HIS A 57 -21.28 17.48 -5.87
C HIS A 57 -20.24 18.03 -4.89
N ILE A 58 -19.05 17.42 -4.86
CA ILE A 58 -17.91 17.90 -4.09
C ILE A 58 -17.51 19.31 -4.53
N TYR A 59 -17.39 19.56 -5.83
CA TYR A 59 -17.00 20.85 -6.36
C TYR A 59 -17.98 21.95 -5.95
N GLN A 60 -19.29 21.69 -6.03
CA GLN A 60 -20.32 22.67 -5.71
C GLN A 60 -20.48 22.90 -4.20
N ASN A 61 -20.39 21.85 -3.38
CA ASN A 61 -20.75 21.93 -1.96
C ASN A 61 -19.56 22.05 -0.99
N HIS A 62 -18.34 21.72 -1.42
CA HIS A 62 -17.17 21.62 -0.52
C HIS A 62 -16.01 22.55 -0.93
N GLY A 63 -16.32 23.72 -1.49
CA GLY A 63 -15.32 24.76 -1.78
C GLY A 63 -14.55 24.58 -3.09
N GLY A 64 -15.19 24.01 -4.12
CA GLY A 64 -14.64 23.95 -5.48
C GLY A 64 -13.45 22.99 -5.61
N ILE A 65 -12.44 23.46 -6.35
CA ILE A 65 -11.20 22.73 -6.64
C ILE A 65 -10.50 22.34 -5.33
N ARG A 66 -10.40 23.23 -4.34
CA ARG A 66 -9.72 22.93 -3.06
C ARG A 66 -10.38 21.78 -2.29
N GLY A 67 -11.69 21.61 -2.46
CA GLY A 67 -12.41 20.47 -1.91
C GLY A 67 -11.86 19.15 -2.45
N LEU A 68 -11.61 19.02 -3.76
CA LEU A 68 -11.14 17.77 -4.36
C LEU A 68 -9.79 17.28 -3.79
N TRP A 69 -8.94 18.20 -3.35
CA TRP A 69 -7.67 17.90 -2.67
C TRP A 69 -7.77 17.92 -1.14
N HIS A 70 -8.96 18.09 -0.57
CA HIS A 70 -9.16 17.94 0.87
C HIS A 70 -8.84 16.51 1.29
N GLY A 71 -7.93 16.35 2.26
CA GLY A 71 -7.40 15.04 2.66
C GLY A 71 -6.10 14.63 1.96
N THR A 72 -5.55 15.45 1.04
CA THR A 72 -4.22 15.21 0.40
C THR A 72 -3.12 15.02 1.43
N SER A 73 -3.08 15.87 2.45
CA SER A 73 -2.12 15.76 3.56
C SER A 73 -2.23 14.44 4.31
N ALA A 74 -3.44 13.99 4.62
CA ALA A 74 -3.67 12.69 5.28
C ALA A 74 -3.33 11.50 4.37
N GLY A 75 -3.61 11.62 3.07
CA GLY A 75 -3.21 10.64 2.07
C GLY A 75 -1.70 10.48 1.97
N ILE A 76 -0.97 11.59 1.84
CA ILE A 76 0.51 11.59 1.81
C ILE A 76 1.07 11.07 3.13
N LEU A 77 0.52 11.52 4.26
CA LEU A 77 0.96 11.12 5.60
C LEU A 77 0.84 9.61 5.81
N LYS A 78 -0.20 8.95 5.27
CA LYS A 78 -0.30 7.49 5.24
C LYS A 78 0.69 6.86 4.26
N THR A 79 0.68 7.35 3.03
CA THR A 79 1.26 6.64 1.88
C THR A 79 2.80 6.65 1.94
N VAL A 80 3.41 7.76 2.37
CA VAL A 80 4.86 7.90 2.44
C VAL A 80 5.47 6.91 3.46
N PRO A 81 5.08 6.89 4.75
CA PRO A 81 5.60 5.92 5.70
C PRO A 81 5.36 4.47 5.26
N LYS A 82 4.20 4.17 4.66
CA LYS A 82 3.89 2.83 4.15
C LYS A 82 4.94 2.35 3.14
N TYR A 83 5.24 3.16 2.13
CA TYR A 83 6.20 2.78 1.10
C TYR A 83 7.64 2.79 1.62
N CYS A 84 8.00 3.73 2.49
CA CYS A 84 9.33 3.77 3.10
C CYS A 84 9.60 2.49 3.90
N THR A 85 8.67 2.11 4.78
CA THR A 85 8.77 0.87 5.57
C THR A 85 8.78 -0.35 4.69
N ALA A 86 7.95 -0.40 3.64
CA ALA A 86 7.96 -1.52 2.71
C ALA A 86 9.34 -1.68 2.05
N VAL A 87 9.98 -0.59 1.63
CA VAL A 87 11.32 -0.64 1.02
C VAL A 87 12.38 -1.07 2.03
N VAL A 88 12.37 -0.49 3.24
CA VAL A 88 13.33 -0.83 4.31
C VAL A 88 13.20 -2.29 4.72
N VAL A 89 11.99 -2.79 4.93
CA VAL A 89 11.76 -4.20 5.32
C VAL A 89 12.13 -5.14 4.18
N LYS A 90 11.86 -4.76 2.92
CA LYS A 90 12.31 -5.54 1.76
C LYS A 90 13.82 -5.66 1.68
N GLU A 91 14.54 -4.56 1.91
CA GLU A 91 16.01 -4.54 1.92
C GLU A 91 16.56 -5.38 3.08
N TRP A 92 15.99 -5.24 4.28
CA TRP A 92 16.36 -6.05 5.45
C TRP A 92 16.12 -7.55 5.24
N MET A 93 14.98 -7.94 4.69
CA MET A 93 14.65 -9.34 4.40
C MET A 93 15.62 -9.94 3.38
N ASP A 94 16.04 -9.18 2.37
CA ASP A 94 17.02 -9.62 1.37
C ASP A 94 18.40 -9.85 1.97
N THR A 95 18.85 -8.98 2.88
CA THR A 95 20.21 -9.08 3.45
C THR A 95 20.33 -10.01 4.65
N SER A 96 19.25 -10.20 5.42
CA SER A 96 19.36 -10.79 6.76
C SER A 96 18.57 -12.08 6.95
N VAL A 97 17.61 -12.41 6.08
CA VAL A 97 16.66 -13.51 6.32
C VAL A 97 16.59 -14.49 5.16
N LEU A 98 16.56 -13.99 3.92
CA LEU A 98 16.31 -14.83 2.75
C LEU A 98 17.61 -15.33 2.13
N PRO A 99 17.73 -16.62 1.79
CA PRO A 99 18.90 -17.14 1.09
C PRO A 99 19.04 -16.52 -0.31
N PRO A 100 20.28 -16.38 -0.82
CA PRO A 100 20.52 -15.88 -2.18
C PRO A 100 19.91 -16.83 -3.22
N ASP A 101 19.40 -16.26 -4.31
CA ASP A 101 18.82 -17.03 -5.41
C ASP A 101 19.92 -17.88 -6.06
N ASP A 102 19.74 -19.21 -6.13
CA ASP A 102 20.64 -20.12 -6.85
C ASP A 102 20.01 -20.52 -8.20
N PRO A 103 20.47 -19.95 -9.33
CA PRO A 103 19.93 -20.24 -10.67
C PRO A 103 20.12 -21.69 -11.12
N SER A 104 20.95 -22.48 -10.42
CA SER A 104 21.23 -23.87 -10.76
C SER A 104 20.29 -24.87 -10.10
N SER A 105 19.41 -24.42 -9.19
CA SER A 105 18.45 -25.27 -8.51
C SER A 105 17.28 -25.69 -9.43
N PRO A 106 16.86 -26.97 -9.44
CA PRO A 106 15.67 -27.41 -10.16
C PRO A 106 14.35 -26.82 -9.63
N THR A 107 14.34 -26.24 -8.42
CA THR A 107 13.19 -25.53 -7.83
C THR A 107 13.28 -24.00 -7.92
N TYR A 108 14.20 -23.47 -8.74
CA TYR A 108 14.49 -22.02 -8.83
C TYR A 108 13.24 -21.13 -8.93
N ASP A 109 12.26 -21.48 -9.78
CA ASP A 109 11.06 -20.67 -9.96
C ASP A 109 10.19 -20.64 -8.69
N SER A 110 9.95 -21.79 -8.05
CA SER A 110 9.17 -21.88 -6.81
C SER A 110 9.89 -21.21 -5.64
N ASP A 111 11.21 -21.38 -5.53
CA ASP A 111 12.01 -20.78 -4.47
C ASP A 111 12.00 -19.24 -4.59
N ARG A 112 12.12 -18.72 -5.81
CA ARG A 112 12.02 -17.27 -6.09
C ARG A 112 10.64 -16.71 -5.74
N LEU A 113 9.58 -17.46 -6.02
CA LEU A 113 8.21 -17.05 -5.67
C LEU A 113 7.99 -17.00 -4.17
N TRP A 114 8.34 -18.08 -3.45
CA TRP A 114 8.23 -18.13 -1.99
C TRP A 114 9.05 -17.02 -1.34
N ARG A 115 10.26 -16.77 -1.84
CA ARG A 115 11.09 -15.66 -1.40
C ARG A 115 10.40 -14.30 -1.60
N SER A 116 9.90 -14.04 -2.80
CA SER A 116 9.19 -12.80 -3.13
C SER A 116 7.90 -12.63 -2.30
N ALA A 117 7.21 -13.74 -2.04
CA ALA A 117 6.02 -13.81 -1.24
C ALA A 117 6.27 -13.47 0.23
N TYR A 118 7.22 -14.15 0.89
CA TYR A 118 7.58 -13.85 2.29
C TYR A 118 8.07 -12.41 2.44
N LYS A 119 8.92 -11.95 1.53
CA LYS A 119 9.39 -10.58 1.47
C LYS A 119 8.25 -9.57 1.35
N SER A 120 7.28 -9.83 0.47
CA SER A 120 6.14 -8.95 0.24
C SER A 120 5.13 -8.98 1.39
N ALA A 121 4.90 -10.16 1.99
CA ALA A 121 4.06 -10.32 3.17
C ALA A 121 4.64 -9.58 4.38
N ALA A 122 5.93 -9.80 4.70
CA ALA A 122 6.61 -9.16 5.81
C ALA A 122 6.60 -7.63 5.66
N ALA A 123 6.95 -7.12 4.47
CA ALA A 123 6.90 -5.69 4.18
C ALA A 123 5.48 -5.12 4.25
N GLY A 124 4.48 -5.87 3.79
CA GLY A 124 3.08 -5.47 3.83
C GLY A 124 2.52 -5.40 5.25
N VAL A 125 2.81 -6.41 6.08
CA VAL A 125 2.38 -6.46 7.49
C VAL A 125 3.08 -5.39 8.32
N ALA A 126 4.40 -5.23 8.18
CA ALA A 126 5.15 -4.19 8.87
C ALA A 126 4.68 -2.78 8.48
N GLY A 127 4.44 -2.56 7.18
CA GLY A 127 3.86 -1.31 6.69
C GLY A 127 2.46 -1.07 7.23
N ALA A 128 1.58 -2.08 7.20
CA ALA A 128 0.22 -1.99 7.73
C ALA A 128 0.19 -1.70 9.23
N ALA A 129 1.06 -2.34 10.01
CA ALA A 129 1.17 -2.10 11.45
C ALA A 129 1.63 -0.66 11.74
N LEU A 130 2.67 -0.18 11.03
CA LEU A 130 3.18 1.17 11.22
C LEU A 130 2.16 2.24 10.81
N THR A 131 1.46 2.04 9.70
CA THR A 131 0.53 3.05 9.17
C THR A 131 -0.90 2.90 9.68
N ASN A 132 -1.18 1.92 10.55
CA ASN A 132 -2.52 1.68 11.07
C ASN A 132 -3.15 2.94 11.70
N PRO A 133 -2.46 3.68 12.58
CA PRO A 133 -3.04 4.90 13.18
C PRO A 133 -3.34 5.99 12.13
N LEU A 134 -2.48 6.10 11.11
CA LEU A 134 -2.61 7.07 10.03
C LEU A 134 -3.80 6.74 9.12
N ASP A 135 -4.07 5.45 8.93
CA ASP A 135 -5.24 4.96 8.18
C ASP A 135 -6.54 5.34 8.89
N VAL A 136 -6.59 5.16 10.21
CA VAL A 136 -7.75 5.55 11.03
C VAL A 136 -7.97 7.05 10.96
N ILE A 137 -6.92 7.85 11.15
CA ILE A 137 -7.00 9.32 11.05
C ILE A 137 -7.53 9.74 9.68
N ARG A 138 -6.97 9.19 8.60
CA ARG A 138 -7.37 9.53 7.22
C ARG A 138 -8.85 9.21 6.97
N ASN A 139 -9.30 8.03 7.37
CA ASN A 139 -10.68 7.61 7.15
C ASN A 139 -11.66 8.50 7.94
N GLU A 140 -11.32 8.85 9.18
CA GLU A 140 -12.15 9.73 10.01
C GLU A 140 -12.13 11.19 9.49
N MET A 141 -11.01 11.66 8.94
CA MET A 141 -10.94 12.96 8.25
C MET A 141 -11.86 13.02 7.04
N PHE A 142 -11.94 11.96 6.23
CA PHE A 142 -12.87 11.94 5.10
C PHE A 142 -14.33 11.90 5.54
N LYS A 143 -14.62 11.16 6.62
CA LYS A 143 -15.98 11.04 7.14
C LYS A 143 -16.48 12.34 7.80
N THR A 144 -15.63 12.98 8.59
CA THR A 144 -16.01 14.18 9.37
C THR A 144 -15.68 15.49 8.66
N ASN A 145 -14.91 15.44 7.57
CA ASN A 145 -14.37 16.60 6.84
C ASN A 145 -13.63 17.59 7.77
N GLN A 146 -13.05 17.08 8.86
CA GLN A 146 -12.31 17.86 9.85
C GLN A 146 -10.80 17.87 9.56
N PRO A 147 -10.07 18.91 10.01
CA PRO A 147 -8.62 18.94 9.91
C PRO A 147 -7.98 17.91 10.86
N ILE A 148 -6.79 17.43 10.47
CA ILE A 148 -6.09 16.32 11.13
C ILE A 148 -5.93 16.49 12.65
N HIS A 149 -5.63 17.69 13.14
CA HIS A 149 -5.41 17.95 14.56
C HIS A 149 -6.67 17.73 15.39
N ARG A 150 -7.84 18.14 14.88
CA ARG A 150 -9.13 17.93 15.54
C ARG A 150 -9.54 16.47 15.49
N THR A 151 -9.29 15.79 14.38
CA THR A 151 -9.54 14.35 14.26
C THR A 151 -8.70 13.54 15.25
N ILE A 152 -7.40 13.84 15.39
CA ILE A 152 -6.53 13.17 16.37
C ILE A 152 -7.04 13.41 17.80
N GLN A 153 -7.36 14.66 18.14
CA GLN A 153 -7.87 15.01 19.46
C GLN A 153 -9.19 14.29 19.77
N SER A 154 -10.14 14.32 18.82
CA SER A 154 -11.44 13.66 18.97
C SER A 154 -11.30 12.14 19.11
N LEU A 155 -10.43 11.50 18.32
CA LEU A 155 -10.22 10.06 18.40
C LEU A 155 -9.54 9.66 19.72
N SER A 156 -8.54 10.43 20.15
CA SER A 156 -7.87 10.19 21.42
C SER A 156 -8.82 10.31 22.60
N GLN A 157 -9.72 11.30 22.58
CA GLN A 157 -10.69 11.53 23.65
C GLN A 157 -11.82 10.50 23.67
N GLN A 158 -12.29 10.04 22.49
CA GLN A 158 -13.40 9.08 22.40
C GLN A 158 -12.99 7.62 22.65
N LEU A 159 -11.80 7.21 22.17
CA LEU A 159 -11.40 5.79 22.19
C LEU A 159 -10.28 5.50 23.20
N GLY A 160 -9.47 6.49 23.57
CA GLY A 160 -8.22 6.31 24.28
C GLY A 160 -7.07 5.86 23.36
N TRP A 161 -5.84 6.22 23.71
CA TRP A 161 -4.65 6.10 22.84
C TRP A 161 -4.35 4.66 22.40
N TYR A 162 -4.47 3.69 23.33
CA TYR A 162 -4.20 2.28 23.05
C TYR A 162 -5.19 1.67 22.06
N ARG A 163 -6.49 1.94 22.24
CA ARG A 163 -7.54 1.48 21.32
C ARG A 163 -7.47 2.22 20.00
N PHE A 164 -7.08 3.48 19.98
CA PHE A 164 -6.86 4.24 18.74
C PHE A 164 -5.79 3.59 17.86
N ILE A 165 -4.61 3.26 18.43
CA ILE A 165 -3.50 2.68 17.66
C ILE A 165 -3.81 1.26 17.16
N THR A 166 -4.55 0.47 17.93
CA THR A 166 -4.87 -0.92 17.58
C THR A 166 -6.16 -1.05 16.74
N ARG A 167 -6.97 0.01 16.64
CA ARG A 167 -8.23 0.02 15.89
C ARG A 167 -7.99 -0.27 14.42
N GLY A 168 -8.68 -1.29 13.90
CA GLY A 168 -8.60 -1.65 12.48
C GLY A 168 -7.35 -2.44 12.09
N MET A 169 -6.44 -2.74 13.02
CA MET A 169 -5.20 -3.47 12.73
C MET A 169 -5.49 -4.86 12.14
N GLY A 170 -6.47 -5.59 12.70
CA GLY A 170 -6.90 -6.88 12.14
C GLY A 170 -7.44 -6.76 10.71
N LYS A 171 -8.24 -5.73 10.41
CA LYS A 171 -8.74 -5.47 9.05
C LYS A 171 -7.60 -5.17 8.08
N ASN A 172 -6.63 -4.37 8.51
CA ASN A 172 -5.46 -4.00 7.72
C ASN A 172 -4.53 -5.19 7.45
N ILE A 173 -4.31 -6.06 8.44
CA ILE A 173 -3.50 -7.29 8.26
C ILE A 173 -4.21 -8.25 7.29
N VAL A 174 -5.51 -8.50 7.48
CA VAL A 174 -6.30 -9.37 6.59
C VAL A 174 -6.32 -8.84 5.16
N ALA A 175 -6.45 -7.51 5.00
CA ALA A 175 -6.42 -6.84 3.69
C ALA A 175 -5.07 -6.99 2.96
N VAL A 176 -3.99 -7.30 3.67
CA VAL A 176 -2.67 -7.60 3.07
C VAL A 176 -2.49 -9.10 2.87
N ALA A 177 -2.89 -9.91 3.85
CA ALA A 177 -2.66 -11.35 3.85
C ALA A 177 -3.43 -12.07 2.73
N ILE A 178 -4.71 -11.73 2.52
CA ILE A 178 -5.55 -12.40 1.53
C ILE A 178 -5.00 -12.21 0.10
N PRO A 179 -4.76 -10.97 -0.39
CA PRO A 179 -4.25 -10.78 -1.75
C PRO A 179 -2.89 -11.44 -1.98
N VAL A 180 -2.00 -11.41 -0.98
CA VAL A 180 -0.69 -12.07 -1.06
C VAL A 180 -0.87 -13.58 -1.15
N GLY A 181 -1.69 -14.18 -0.29
CA GLY A 181 -2.00 -15.61 -0.33
C GLY A 181 -2.61 -16.05 -1.66
N CYS A 182 -3.58 -15.30 -2.19
CA CYS A 182 -4.16 -15.55 -3.51
C CYS A 182 -3.10 -15.46 -4.61
N THR A 183 -2.22 -14.45 -4.57
CA THR A 183 -1.17 -14.27 -5.57
C THR A 183 -0.22 -15.46 -5.59
N ILE A 184 0.20 -15.96 -4.43
CA ILE A 184 1.04 -17.15 -4.31
C ILE A 184 0.33 -18.35 -4.93
N PHE A 185 -0.88 -18.64 -4.46
CA PHE A 185 -1.65 -19.79 -4.90
C PHE A 185 -1.86 -19.79 -6.42
N PHE A 186 -2.29 -18.67 -6.99
CA PHE A 186 -2.53 -18.58 -8.43
C PHE A 186 -1.24 -18.65 -9.23
N THR A 187 -0.15 -18.05 -8.73
CA THR A 187 1.14 -18.11 -9.45
C THR A 187 1.69 -19.53 -9.46
N ASP A 188 1.62 -20.24 -8.33
CA ASP A 188 2.00 -21.65 -8.23
C ASP A 188 1.14 -22.53 -9.14
N ALA A 189 -0.18 -22.32 -9.15
CA ALA A 189 -1.09 -23.05 -10.02
C ALA A 189 -0.80 -22.81 -11.51
N LEU A 190 -0.49 -21.57 -11.90
CA LEU A 190 -0.14 -21.23 -13.28
C LEU A 190 1.21 -21.84 -13.70
N ILE A 191 2.19 -21.87 -12.80
CA ILE A 191 3.49 -22.47 -13.09
C ILE A 191 3.35 -23.98 -13.27
N GLN A 192 2.65 -24.66 -12.36
CA GLN A 192 2.38 -26.10 -12.51
C GLN A 192 1.66 -26.41 -13.83
N PHE A 193 0.69 -25.59 -14.21
CA PHE A 193 -0.01 -25.72 -15.48
C PHE A 193 0.92 -25.51 -16.69
N SER A 194 1.84 -24.55 -16.62
CA SER A 194 2.81 -24.27 -17.68
C SER A 194 3.85 -25.39 -17.83
N THR A 195 4.37 -25.93 -16.72
CA THR A 195 5.35 -27.02 -16.70
C THR A 195 4.74 -28.31 -17.25
N ASN A 196 3.50 -28.63 -16.87
CA ASN A 196 2.76 -29.79 -17.40
C ASN A 196 2.50 -29.70 -18.91
N ARG A 197 2.44 -28.49 -19.47
CA ARG A 197 2.29 -28.26 -20.92
C ARG A 197 3.59 -28.37 -21.70
N GLN A 198 4.76 -28.25 -21.07
CA GLN A 198 6.06 -28.36 -21.74
C GLN A 198 6.60 -29.82 -21.79
N GLN A 199 6.14 -30.69 -20.89
CA GLN A 199 6.52 -32.12 -20.88
C GLN A 199 6.02 -32.99 -22.06
N PRO A 200 4.89 -32.72 -22.77
CA PRO A 200 4.43 -33.59 -23.86
C PRO A 200 5.39 -33.69 -25.06
N GLN A 201 6.32 -32.72 -25.24
CA GLN A 201 7.21 -32.68 -26.40
C GLN A 201 8.58 -33.35 -26.20
N ARG A 202 8.98 -33.69 -24.95
CA ARG A 202 10.28 -34.32 -24.67
C ARG A 202 10.30 -35.85 -24.76
N HIS A 203 9.14 -36.50 -24.91
CA HIS A 203 9.06 -37.96 -25.06
C HIS A 203 9.00 -38.46 -26.51
N GLN A 204 9.25 -37.58 -27.50
CA GLN A 204 9.26 -37.93 -28.93
C GLN A 204 10.61 -37.67 -29.64
N GLN A 205 11.71 -37.48 -28.91
CA GLN A 205 13.07 -37.49 -29.47
C GLN A 205 13.91 -38.58 -28.84
#